data_AF-A0A8C3N1D9-F1
#
_entry.id   AF-A0A8C3N1D9-F1
#
_cell.length_a   1.000
_cell.length_b   1.000
_cell.length_c   1.000
_cell.angle_alpha   90.00
_cell.angle_beta   90.00
_cell.angle_gamma   90.00
#
_symmetry.space_group_name_H-M   'P 1'
#
loop_
_entity.id
_entity.type
_entity.pdbx_description
1 polymer ?
#
loop_
_entity_poly.entity_id
_entity_poly.type
_entity_poly.pdbx_seq_one_letter_code
_entity_poly.pdbx_strand_id
1 'polypeptide(L)' 'MRILFLLFPLFLLLVPGAAGKHAKCIRRGGFCAVGGCRFPYKYVGVCSTLSHCCKLIWG' A
#
# COMPACT_ATOMS: atom_id res chain seq x y z
N MET A 1 22.80 -27.09 13.19
CA MET A 1 22.60 -25.67 12.86
C MET A 1 22.00 -25.54 11.47
N ARG A 2 20.68 -25.38 11.34
CA ARG A 2 20.00 -25.18 10.04
C ARG A 2 18.56 -24.64 10.14
N ILE A 3 18.13 -24.20 11.33
CA ILE A 3 16.75 -23.78 11.61
C ILE A 3 16.54 -22.27 11.45
N LEU A 4 17.60 -21.44 11.55
CA LEU A 4 17.48 -19.98 11.39
C LEU A 4 16.96 -19.57 10.00
N PHE A 5 17.23 -20.36 8.96
CA PHE A 5 16.87 -20.02 7.58
C PHE A 5 15.39 -20.28 7.23
N LEU A 6 14.65 -21.01 8.08
CA LEU A 6 13.22 -21.29 7.85
C LEU A 6 12.28 -20.21 8.42
N LEU A 7 12.76 -19.31 9.28
CA LEU A 7 11.95 -18.18 9.75
C LEU A 7 11.87 -17.02 8.74
N PHE A 8 12.86 -16.88 7.86
CA PHE A 8 12.93 -15.79 6.90
C PHE A 8 11.77 -15.72 5.87
N PRO A 9 11.25 -16.83 5.30
CA PRO A 9 10.18 -16.77 4.31
C PRO A 9 8.80 -16.49 4.92
N LEU A 10 8.59 -16.78 6.21
CA LEU A 10 7.34 -16.48 6.91
C LEU A 10 7.13 -14.97 7.10
N PHE A 11 8.19 -14.19 7.32
CA PHE A 11 8.10 -12.73 7.44
C PHE A 11 7.72 -12.02 6.13
N LEU A 12 8.10 -12.57 4.97
CA LEU A 12 7.73 -12.01 3.66
C LEU A 12 6.24 -12.23 3.33
N LEU A 13 5.63 -13.26 3.92
CA LEU A 13 4.21 -13.61 3.75
C LEU A 13 3.25 -12.79 4.62
N LEU A 14 3.73 -11.90 5.49
CA LEU A 14 2.87 -10.97 6.25
C LEU A 14 2.65 -9.61 5.56
N VAL A 15 3.36 -9.33 4.47
CA VAL A 15 3.17 -8.12 3.64
C VAL A 15 2.02 -8.21 2.58
N PRO A 16 1.39 -9.35 2.25
CA PRO A 16 0.32 -9.40 1.24
C PRO A 16 -0.88 -8.49 1.55
N GLY A 17 -1.18 -8.26 2.83
CA GLY A 17 -2.33 -7.42 3.26
C GLY A 17 -2.18 -5.94 2.90
N ALA A 18 -0.95 -5.41 2.91
CA ALA A 18 -0.64 -4.05 2.47
C ALA A 18 -0.42 -3.98 0.95
N ALA A 19 0.21 -5.01 0.37
CA ALA A 19 0.46 -5.08 -1.06
C ALA A 19 -0.84 -5.11 -1.89
N GLY A 20 -1.88 -5.82 -1.44
CA GLY A 20 -3.16 -5.91 -2.16
C GLY A 20 -3.86 -4.55 -2.30
N LYS A 21 -3.86 -3.74 -1.22
CA LYS A 21 -4.45 -2.39 -1.22
C LYS A 21 -3.60 -1.41 -2.04
N HIS A 22 -2.27 -1.51 -1.93
CA HIS A 22 -1.35 -0.71 -2.73
C HIS A 22 -1.52 -0.99 -4.24
N ALA A 23 -1.47 -2.26 -4.65
CA ALA A 23 -1.66 -2.66 -6.04
C ALA A 23 -3.02 -2.21 -6.60
N LYS A 24 -4.08 -2.28 -5.77
CA LYS A 24 -5.42 -1.78 -6.14
C LYS A 24 -5.44 -0.26 -6.35
N CYS A 25 -4.69 0.51 -5.56
CA CYS A 25 -4.57 1.95 -5.72
C CYS A 25 -3.87 2.32 -7.04
N ILE A 26 -2.73 1.66 -7.31
CA ILE A 26 -1.95 1.87 -8.54
C ILE A 26 -2.78 1.50 -9.79
N ARG A 27 -3.50 0.37 -9.76
CA ARG A 27 -4.41 -0.04 -10.84
C ARG A 27 -5.52 0.97 -11.13
N ARG A 28 -5.91 1.80 -10.16
CA ARG A 28 -6.91 2.87 -10.33
C ARG A 28 -6.33 4.17 -10.89
N GLY A 29 -5.01 4.20 -11.17
CA GLY A 29 -4.26 5.39 -11.56
C GLY A 29 -3.99 6.34 -10.39
N GLY A 30 -3.98 5.82 -9.16
CA GLY A 30 -3.64 6.58 -7.96
C GLY A 30 -2.28 6.19 -7.38
N PHE A 31 -1.87 6.85 -6.30
CA PHE A 31 -0.69 6.50 -5.52
C PHE A 31 -1.00 6.53 -4.02
N CYS A 32 -0.16 5.87 -3.22
CA CYS A 32 -0.32 5.86 -1.76
C CYS A 32 0.49 7.00 -1.13
N ALA A 33 -0.17 7.85 -0.34
CA ALA A 33 0.44 8.92 0.44
C ALA A 33 0.26 8.69 1.93
N VAL A 34 1.30 8.93 2.74
CA VAL A 34 1.22 8.82 4.21
C VAL A 34 0.52 10.06 4.77
N GLY A 35 -0.41 9.85 5.70
CA GLY A 35 -1.16 10.92 6.39
C GLY A 35 -2.38 11.44 5.63
N GLY A 36 -2.26 11.81 4.36
CA GLY A 36 -3.40 12.31 3.59
C GLY A 36 -3.07 12.77 2.17
N CYS A 37 -4.12 13.06 1.40
CA CYS A 37 -3.97 13.57 0.03
C CYS A 37 -3.88 15.10 0.04
N ARG A 38 -2.89 15.65 -0.67
CA ARG A 38 -2.78 17.09 -0.90
C ARG A 38 -3.47 17.46 -2.20
N PHE A 39 -4.01 18.68 -2.29
CA PHE A 39 -4.50 19.23 -3.55
C PHE A 39 -3.38 19.21 -4.61
N PRO A 40 -3.62 18.80 -5.88
CA PRO A 40 -4.89 18.52 -6.56
C PRO A 40 -5.35 17.05 -6.55
N TYR A 41 -5.01 16.29 -5.51
CA TYR A 41 -5.36 14.87 -5.37
C TYR A 41 -6.46 14.67 -4.33
N LYS A 42 -7.45 13.83 -4.65
CA LYS A 42 -8.53 13.44 -3.75
C LYS A 42 -8.29 12.06 -3.12
N TYR A 43 -8.85 11.90 -1.93
CA TYR A 43 -8.93 10.61 -1.26
C TYR A 43 -9.85 9.65 -2.01
N VAL A 44 -9.36 8.46 -2.34
CA VAL A 44 -10.11 7.40 -3.05
C VAL A 44 -10.10 6.06 -2.31
N GLY A 45 -9.36 5.94 -1.21
CA GLY A 45 -9.33 4.74 -0.37
C GLY A 45 -8.11 4.68 0.54
N VAL A 46 -7.90 3.55 1.20
CA VAL A 46 -6.77 3.32 2.12
C VAL A 46 -5.79 2.33 1.52
N CYS A 47 -4.50 2.64 1.58
CA CYS A 47 -3.42 1.72 1.21
C CYS A 47 -2.93 0.91 2.42
N SER A 48 -2.65 1.58 3.55
CA SER A 48 -2.23 0.97 4.82
C SER A 48 -2.79 1.77 6.00
N THR A 49 -2.54 1.32 7.23
CA THR A 49 -3.03 2.01 8.45
C THR A 49 -2.65 3.49 8.50
N LEU A 50 -1.47 3.87 7.99
CA LEU A 50 -1.01 5.27 7.93
C LEU A 50 -1.05 5.89 6.52
N SER A 51 -1.42 5.14 5.49
CA SER A 51 -1.35 5.62 4.11
C SER A 51 -2.67 5.52 3.35
N HIS A 52 -2.98 6.59 2.63
CA HIS A 52 -4.21 6.76 1.88
C HIS A 52 -3.93 6.69 0.38
N CYS A 53 -4.86 6.13 -0.37
CA CYS A 53 -4.85 6.15 -1.82
C CYS A 53 -5.35 7.50 -2.30
N CYS A 54 -4.51 8.19 -3.05
CA CYS A 54 -4.75 9.51 -3.61
C CYS A 54 -4.81 9.42 -5.13
N LYS A 55 -5.79 10.07 -5.75
CA LYS A 55 -5.95 10.13 -7.20
C LYS A 55 -6.14 11.58 -7.64
N LEU A 56 -5.61 11.94 -8.81
CA LEU A 56 -5.85 13.25 -9.42
C LEU A 56 -7.35 13.51 -9.53
N ILE A 57 -7.77 14.72 -9.19
CA ILE A 57 -9.18 15.14 -9.34
C ILE A 57 -9.54 15.25 -10.83
N TRP A 58 -8.57 15.68 -11.65
CA TRP A 58 -8.71 15.89 -13.09
C TRP A 58 -7.84 14.86 -13.82
N GLY A 59 -8.46 13.88 -14.45
CA GLY A 59 -7.82 12.80 -15.20
C GLY A 59 -8.80 11.72 -15.62
#